data_AF-A0A7Z9SDW4-F1
#
_entry.id   AF-A0A7Z9SDW4-F1
#
_cell.length_a   1.000
_cell.length_b   1.000
_cell.length_c   1.000
_cell.angle_alpha   90.00
_cell.angle_beta   90.00
_cell.angle_gamma   90.00
#
_symmetry.space_group_name_H-M   'P 1'
#
loop_
_entity.id
_entity.type
_entity.pdbx_description
1 polymer ?
#
loop_
_entity_poly.entity_id
_entity_poly.type
_entity_poly.pdbx_seq_one_letter_code
_entity_poly.pdbx_strand_id
1 'polypeptide(L)'
;MNKYYKILLLTVVFLSGIQAQFLDAVREISFDGPGQRVKTTSGYQLSGSAFKIGYDSSIEGAAIRLSGDQQAIVWFQFMEGDGQWSKKYKAKTFAEPNSDRFIASILDQSIEYATAIRYEVHSLKTVTFLTGGVFDRRDGETKMSNNPPAIKPKRPGVEKPKVIS
;
A
#
# COMPACT_ATOMS: atom_id res chain seq x y z
N MET A 1 36.45 12.79 11.64
CA MET A 1 35.28 11.92 11.31
C MET A 1 35.23 11.72 9.80
N ASN A 2 35.47 10.51 9.32
CA ASN A 2 35.74 10.22 7.90
C ASN A 2 34.50 10.50 7.03
N LYS A 3 34.69 11.12 5.86
CA LYS A 3 33.60 11.60 4.96
C LYS A 3 32.63 10.48 4.58
N TYR A 4 33.14 9.25 4.49
CA TYR A 4 32.38 8.02 4.22
C TYR A 4 31.38 7.66 5.32
N TYR A 5 31.70 7.90 6.60
CA TYR A 5 30.75 7.65 7.71
C TYR A 5 29.57 8.62 7.68
N LYS A 6 29.78 9.87 7.27
CA LYS A 6 28.70 10.85 7.12
C LYS A 6 27.76 10.49 5.98
N ILE A 7 28.29 10.00 4.86
CA ILE A 7 27.48 9.54 3.72
C ILE A 7 26.67 8.30 4.12
N LEU A 8 27.31 7.30 4.75
CA LEU A 8 26.66 6.08 5.24
C LEU A 8 25.51 6.39 6.22
N LEU A 9 25.75 7.29 7.19
CA LEU A 9 24.74 7.71 8.16
C LEU A 9 23.56 8.40 7.45
N LEU A 10 23.84 9.26 6.47
CA LEU A 10 22.81 9.95 5.70
C LEU A 10 21.94 8.96 4.91
N THR A 11 22.54 7.96 4.24
CA THR A 11 21.77 6.95 3.50
C THR A 11 20.88 6.11 4.43
N VAL A 12 21.38 5.71 5.60
CA VAL A 12 20.59 4.93 6.57
C VAL A 12 19.41 5.74 7.10
N VAL A 13 19.59 7.02 7.40
CA VAL A 13 18.50 7.90 7.86
C VAL A 13 17.46 8.11 6.76
N PHE A 14 17.87 8.36 5.52
CA PHE A 14 16.92 8.54 4.40
C PHE A 14 16.16 7.25 4.05
N LEU A 15 16.79 6.07 4.10
CA LEU A 15 16.07 4.81 3.87
C LEU A 15 15.08 4.48 5.00
N SER A 16 15.40 4.84 6.24
CA SER A 16 14.51 4.60 7.38
C SER A 16 13.24 5.45 7.35
N GLY A 17 13.33 6.69 6.85
CA GLY A 17 12.19 7.62 6.76
C GLY A 17 11.13 7.18 5.75
N ILE A 18 11.52 6.50 4.67
CA ILE A 18 10.60 6.08 3.60
C ILE A 18 9.68 4.94 4.06
N GLN A 19 10.14 4.09 5.00
CA GLN A 19 9.37 2.94 5.48
C GLN A 19 8.17 3.35 6.37
N ALA A 20 8.23 4.50 7.04
CA ALA A 20 7.22 4.94 8.01
C ALA A 20 6.00 5.66 7.38
N GLN A 21 6.04 6.00 6.09
CA GLN A 21 4.97 6.76 5.42
C GLN A 21 3.92 5.88 4.70
N PHE A 22 4.13 4.56 4.60
CA PHE A 22 3.22 3.70 3.82
C PHE A 22 1.81 3.63 4.38
N LEU A 23 1.63 3.79 5.71
CA LEU A 23 0.31 3.77 6.32
C LEU A 23 -0.42 5.11 6.21
N ASP A 24 0.29 6.21 5.93
CA ASP A 24 -0.31 7.53 5.74
C ASP A 24 -1.05 7.63 4.37
N ALA A 25 -0.75 6.69 3.46
CA ALA A 25 -1.34 6.61 2.13
C ALA A 25 -2.56 5.68 2.04
N VAL A 26 -2.95 4.99 3.13
CA VAL A 26 -4.16 4.14 3.15
C VAL A 26 -5.29 4.84 3.90
N ARG A 27 -6.50 4.66 3.39
CA ARG A 27 -7.72 4.93 4.15
C ARG A 27 -7.92 3.80 5.15
N GLU A 28 -7.83 4.12 6.43
CA GLU A 28 -8.03 3.15 7.51
C GLU A 28 -9.44 2.56 7.47
N ILE A 29 -9.55 1.25 7.70
CA ILE A 29 -10.82 0.51 7.75
C ILE A 29 -10.91 -0.29 9.04
N SER A 30 -12.13 -0.53 9.52
CA SER A 30 -12.35 -1.36 10.70
C SER A 30 -12.26 -2.84 10.36
N PHE A 31 -11.29 -3.54 10.97
CA PHE A 31 -11.22 -5.00 10.96
C PHE A 31 -12.00 -5.59 12.13
N ASP A 32 -12.43 -6.83 11.98
CA ASP A 32 -13.20 -7.61 12.96
C ASP A 32 -12.30 -8.06 14.13
N GLY A 33 -11.81 -7.08 14.91
CA GLY A 33 -10.98 -7.29 16.09
C GLY A 33 -9.52 -7.67 15.77
N PRO A 34 -8.81 -8.32 16.72
CA PRO A 34 -7.37 -8.57 16.62
C PRO A 34 -6.99 -9.75 15.68
N GLY A 35 -7.97 -10.36 15.03
CA GLY A 35 -7.81 -11.58 14.24
C GLY A 35 -7.82 -12.87 15.06
N GLN A 36 -8.13 -13.98 14.39
CA GLN A 36 -8.09 -15.33 14.95
C GLN A 36 -6.69 -15.92 14.80
N ARG A 37 -6.14 -16.45 15.90
CA ARG A 37 -4.83 -17.10 15.91
C ARG A 37 -4.96 -18.60 16.13
N VAL A 38 -4.23 -19.38 15.35
CA VAL A 38 -4.15 -20.84 15.46
C VAL A 38 -2.68 -21.27 15.44
N LYS A 39 -2.31 -22.21 16.31
CA LYS A 39 -1.00 -22.87 16.26
C LYS A 39 -1.07 -24.05 15.27
N THR A 40 -0.13 -24.12 14.34
CA THR A 40 -0.04 -25.20 13.35
C THR A 40 1.19 -26.06 13.63
N THR A 41 1.35 -27.17 12.91
CA THR A 41 2.55 -28.02 12.99
C THR A 41 3.81 -27.31 12.48
N SER A 42 3.64 -26.31 11.61
CA SER A 42 4.72 -25.54 10.98
C SER A 42 4.95 -24.17 11.62
N GLY A 43 4.19 -23.79 12.66
CA GLY A 43 4.32 -22.50 13.32
C GLY A 43 2.98 -21.93 13.78
N TYR A 44 2.66 -20.72 13.31
CA TYR A 44 1.46 -19.98 13.66
C TYR A 44 0.74 -19.48 12.42
N GLN A 45 -0.58 -19.41 12.53
CA GLN A 45 -1.46 -18.78 11.57
C GLN A 45 -2.30 -17.70 12.26
N LEU A 46 -2.37 -16.52 11.64
CA LEU A 46 -3.25 -15.43 12.05
C LEU A 46 -4.15 -15.07 10.86
N SER A 47 -5.45 -15.02 11.05
CA SER A 47 -6.40 -14.56 10.04
C SER A 47 -7.29 -13.45 10.58
N GLY A 48 -7.77 -12.59 9.70
CA GLY A 48 -8.73 -11.55 10.06
C GLY A 48 -9.46 -11.05 8.83
N SER A 49 -10.53 -10.32 9.06
CA SER A 49 -11.41 -9.80 8.02
C SER A 49 -11.88 -8.39 8.35
N ALA A 50 -12.32 -7.68 7.32
CA ALA A 50 -13.05 -6.44 7.41
C ALA A 50 -14.24 -6.53 6.45
N PHE A 51 -15.45 -6.56 7.00
CA PHE A 51 -16.69 -6.48 6.21
C PHE A 51 -17.19 -5.03 6.24
N LYS A 52 -17.56 -4.48 5.08
CA LYS A 52 -18.01 -3.07 4.88
C LYS A 52 -16.86 -2.06 4.75
N ILE A 53 -16.02 -2.26 3.75
CA ILE A 53 -15.02 -1.27 3.31
C ILE A 53 -15.60 -0.03 2.59
N GLY A 54 -16.92 0.19 2.69
CA GLY A 54 -17.67 1.28 2.06
C GLY A 54 -18.31 0.85 0.73
N TYR A 55 -19.56 1.24 0.48
CA TYR A 55 -20.42 0.69 -0.58
C TYR A 55 -20.02 1.03 -2.04
N ASP A 56 -19.06 1.92 -2.27
CA ASP A 56 -18.60 2.33 -3.61
C ASP A 56 -17.08 2.55 -3.67
N SER A 57 -16.34 1.85 -2.81
CA SER A 57 -14.89 2.01 -2.71
C SER A 57 -14.19 1.31 -3.86
N SER A 58 -13.96 2.03 -4.97
CA SER A 58 -12.92 1.59 -5.89
C SER A 58 -11.59 1.67 -5.16
N ILE A 59 -10.96 0.53 -4.97
CA ILE A 59 -9.66 0.39 -4.31
C ILE A 59 -8.64 -0.10 -5.32
N GLU A 60 -7.37 0.13 -5.06
CA GLU A 60 -6.26 -0.45 -5.84
C GLU A 60 -5.40 -1.40 -4.99
N GLY A 61 -5.81 -1.67 -3.76
CA GLY A 61 -5.11 -2.59 -2.88
C GLY A 61 -5.43 -2.42 -1.40
N ALA A 62 -4.64 -3.08 -0.56
CA ALA A 62 -4.76 -3.04 0.89
C ALA A 62 -3.41 -3.11 1.58
N ALA A 63 -3.36 -2.59 2.81
CA ALA A 63 -2.21 -2.74 3.69
C ALA A 63 -2.66 -3.06 5.12
N ILE A 64 -1.90 -3.91 5.81
CA ILE A 64 -2.05 -4.16 7.24
C ILE A 64 -0.71 -3.96 7.94
N ARG A 65 -0.76 -3.43 9.16
CA ARG A 65 0.37 -3.33 10.07
C ARG A 65 0.31 -4.47 11.08
N LEU A 66 1.44 -5.12 11.25
CA LEU A 66 1.62 -6.29 12.10
C LEU A 66 2.83 -6.09 13.04
N SER A 67 2.90 -6.85 14.13
CA SER A 67 4.04 -6.94 15.05
C SER A 67 4.46 -8.40 15.22
N GLY A 68 5.76 -8.68 15.18
CA GLY A 68 6.33 -9.99 15.51
C GLY A 68 7.27 -10.53 14.43
N ASP A 69 6.88 -11.64 13.80
CA ASP A 69 7.71 -12.32 12.79
C ASP A 69 7.76 -11.54 11.46
N GLN A 70 8.81 -10.75 11.25
CA GLN A 70 9.00 -9.98 10.01
C GLN A 70 9.23 -10.86 8.77
N GLN A 71 9.50 -12.16 8.94
CA GLN A 71 9.60 -13.13 7.84
C GLN A 71 8.26 -13.80 7.52
N ALA A 72 7.17 -13.37 8.16
CA ALA A 72 5.85 -13.91 7.91
C ALA A 72 5.41 -13.75 6.45
N ILE A 73 4.70 -14.76 5.94
CA ILE A 73 4.07 -14.72 4.64
C ILE A 73 2.63 -14.25 4.83
N VAL A 74 2.28 -13.11 4.21
CA VAL A 74 0.96 -12.52 4.30
C VAL A 74 0.23 -12.64 2.97
N TRP A 75 -1.02 -13.07 3.04
CA TRP A 75 -1.94 -13.20 1.90
C TRP A 75 -3.15 -12.33 2.11
N PHE A 76 -3.64 -11.72 1.03
CA PHE A 76 -4.92 -11.02 0.99
C PHE A 76 -5.89 -11.71 0.04
N GLN A 77 -7.18 -11.61 0.35
CA GLN A 77 -8.27 -11.87 -0.57
C GLN A 77 -9.30 -10.75 -0.45
N PHE A 78 -9.95 -10.47 -1.58
CA PHE A 78 -10.92 -9.41 -1.74
C PHE A 78 -12.26 -10.05 -2.13
N MET A 79 -13.34 -9.57 -1.54
CA MET A 79 -14.68 -9.98 -1.95
C MET A 79 -15.14 -9.06 -3.07
N GLU A 80 -15.32 -9.63 -4.26
CA GLU A 80 -15.74 -8.93 -5.47
C GLU A 80 -17.24 -8.59 -5.41
N GLY A 81 -17.74 -7.80 -6.38
CA GLY A 81 -19.13 -7.33 -6.41
C GLY A 81 -20.17 -8.45 -6.53
N ASP A 82 -19.78 -9.62 -7.02
CA ASP A 82 -20.61 -10.83 -7.10
C ASP A 82 -20.63 -11.65 -5.79
N GLY A 83 -19.94 -11.18 -4.75
CA GLY A 83 -19.81 -11.85 -3.46
C GLY A 83 -18.79 -12.99 -3.43
N GLN A 84 -18.06 -13.23 -4.52
CA GLN A 84 -17.00 -14.24 -4.57
C GLN A 84 -15.69 -13.69 -3.99
N TRP A 85 -14.93 -14.58 -3.35
CA TRP A 85 -13.57 -14.27 -2.93
C TRP A 85 -12.62 -14.44 -4.09
N SER A 86 -11.81 -13.40 -4.34
CA SER A 86 -10.70 -13.45 -5.27
C SER A 86 -9.71 -14.57 -4.93
N LYS A 87 -8.78 -14.86 -5.85
CA LYS A 87 -7.57 -15.62 -5.52
C LYS A 87 -6.78 -14.97 -4.38
N LYS A 88 -5.89 -15.73 -3.73
CA LYS A 88 -4.96 -15.19 -2.73
C LYS A 88 -3.85 -14.37 -3.39
N TYR A 89 -3.64 -13.15 -2.93
CA TYR A 89 -2.56 -12.26 -3.35
C TYR A 89 -1.47 -12.24 -2.29
N LYS A 90 -0.22 -12.56 -2.68
CA LYS A 90 0.92 -12.46 -1.76
C LYS A 90 1.26 -11.00 -1.53
N ALA A 91 1.26 -10.56 -0.29
CA ALA A 91 1.66 -9.21 0.06
C ALA A 91 3.19 -9.04 -0.01
N LYS A 92 3.63 -7.81 -0.30
CA LYS A 92 5.00 -7.37 -0.05
C LYS A 92 5.10 -6.90 1.40
N THR A 93 6.20 -7.22 2.07
CA THR A 93 6.44 -6.83 3.47
C THR A 93 7.52 -5.74 3.57
N PHE A 94 7.31 -4.80 4.48
CA PHE A 94 8.15 -3.63 4.72
C PHE A 94 8.41 -3.51 6.22
N ALA A 95 9.65 -3.66 6.66
CA ALA A 95 10.00 -3.62 8.07
C ALA A 95 10.02 -2.17 8.58
N GLU A 96 9.40 -1.91 9.74
CA GLU A 96 9.47 -0.60 10.39
C GLU A 96 10.79 -0.50 11.19
N PRO A 97 11.62 0.52 10.95
CA PRO A 97 12.93 0.65 11.61
C PRO A 97 12.83 0.62 13.14
N ASN A 98 13.80 -0.03 13.78
CA ASN A 98 13.93 -0.11 15.24
C ASN A 98 12.70 -0.72 15.96
N SER A 99 11.94 -1.57 15.27
CA SER A 99 10.80 -2.30 15.86
C SER A 99 10.66 -3.70 15.28
N ASP A 100 9.86 -4.54 15.92
CA ASP A 100 9.39 -5.82 15.39
C ASP A 100 8.15 -5.65 14.49
N ARG A 101 7.77 -4.41 14.20
CA ARG A 101 6.61 -4.10 13.36
C ARG A 101 6.97 -4.14 11.89
N PHE A 102 5.96 -4.41 11.08
CA PHE A 102 6.07 -4.40 9.64
C PHE A 102 4.71 -4.15 9.00
N ILE A 103 4.75 -3.62 7.79
CA ILE A 103 3.59 -3.41 6.95
C ILE A 103 3.59 -4.49 5.88
N ALA A 104 2.45 -5.14 5.68
CA ALA A 104 2.22 -6.04 4.56
C ALA A 104 1.19 -5.38 3.63
N SER A 105 1.55 -5.17 2.37
CA SER A 105 0.70 -4.49 1.40
C SER A 105 0.65 -5.17 0.05
N ILE A 106 -0.48 -4.96 -0.63
CA ILE A 106 -0.69 -5.33 -2.03
C ILE A 106 -1.24 -4.09 -2.75
N LEU A 107 -0.71 -3.86 -3.95
CA LEU A 107 -1.22 -2.89 -4.92
C LEU A 107 -1.40 -3.65 -6.23
N ASP A 108 -2.65 -3.75 -6.69
CA ASP A 108 -3.01 -4.44 -7.93
C ASP A 108 -4.23 -3.74 -8.54
N GLN A 109 -4.03 -3.10 -9.68
CA GLN A 109 -5.07 -2.35 -10.38
C GLN A 109 -6.21 -3.23 -10.92
N SER A 110 -6.03 -4.56 -10.97
CA SER A 110 -7.09 -5.51 -11.31
C SER A 110 -8.12 -5.67 -10.19
N ILE A 111 -7.77 -5.27 -8.96
CA ILE A 111 -8.75 -5.07 -7.90
C ILE A 111 -9.49 -3.79 -8.28
N GLU A 112 -10.71 -3.90 -8.79
CA GLU A 112 -11.50 -2.74 -9.19
C GLU A 112 -12.46 -2.32 -8.08
N TYR A 113 -13.10 -3.29 -7.45
CA TYR A 113 -14.08 -3.11 -6.39
C TYR A 113 -13.95 -4.23 -5.37
N ALA A 114 -14.00 -3.88 -4.09
CA ALA A 114 -14.08 -4.85 -3.01
C ALA A 114 -15.12 -4.41 -1.99
N THR A 115 -15.90 -5.37 -1.49
CA THR A 115 -16.92 -5.16 -0.44
C THR A 115 -16.46 -5.66 0.93
N ALA A 116 -15.49 -6.58 0.93
CA ALA A 116 -14.81 -7.10 2.11
C ALA A 116 -13.37 -7.50 1.80
N ILE A 117 -12.55 -7.56 2.84
CA ILE A 117 -11.16 -8.02 2.77
C ILE A 117 -10.97 -9.09 3.83
N ARG A 118 -10.14 -10.09 3.52
CA ARG A 118 -9.56 -10.96 4.52
C ARG A 118 -8.08 -11.14 4.30
N TYR A 119 -7.36 -11.38 5.39
CA TYR A 119 -5.95 -11.68 5.36
C TYR A 119 -5.65 -12.99 6.07
N GLU A 120 -4.54 -13.61 5.68
CA GLU A 120 -3.97 -14.78 6.32
C GLU A 120 -2.45 -14.62 6.42
N VAL A 121 -1.92 -14.83 7.62
CA VAL A 121 -0.49 -14.71 7.93
C VAL A 121 0.00 -16.07 8.38
N HIS A 122 1.08 -16.56 7.75
CA HIS A 122 1.81 -17.74 8.19
C HIS A 122 3.20 -17.33 8.67
N SER A 123 3.58 -17.80 9.84
CA SER A 123 4.83 -17.40 10.48
C SER A 123 5.39 -18.51 11.37
N LEU A 124 6.69 -18.47 11.64
CA LEU A 124 7.33 -19.41 12.57
C LEU A 124 7.13 -18.94 14.02
N LYS A 125 6.99 -17.63 14.23
CA LYS A 125 6.72 -17.01 15.53
C LYS A 125 5.35 -16.34 15.55
N THR A 126 4.86 -16.00 16.74
CA THR A 126 3.60 -15.27 16.90
C THR A 126 3.63 -13.91 16.20
N VAL A 127 2.54 -13.59 15.50
CA VAL A 127 2.29 -12.29 14.88
C VAL A 127 1.00 -11.71 15.46
N THR A 128 0.97 -10.39 15.64
CA THR A 128 -0.18 -9.63 16.15
C THR A 128 -0.61 -8.60 15.13
N PHE A 129 -1.91 -8.50 14.87
CA PHE A 129 -2.50 -7.46 14.04
C PHE A 129 -2.59 -6.14 14.82
N LEU A 130 -2.26 -5.02 14.16
CA LEU A 130 -2.28 -3.69 14.77
C LEU A 130 -3.34 -2.78 14.14
N THR A 131 -3.29 -2.60 12.82
CA THR A 131 -4.24 -1.77 12.05
C THR A 131 -4.20 -2.17 10.57
N GLY A 132 -5.16 -1.70 9.78
CA GLY A 132 -5.14 -1.87 8.34
C GLY A 132 -6.03 -0.88 7.61
N GLY A 133 -5.81 -0.80 6.30
CA GLY A 133 -6.48 0.15 5.44
C GLY A 133 -6.50 -0.32 3.99
N VAL A 134 -7.19 0.44 3.16
CA VAL A 134 -7.24 0.25 1.71
C VAL A 134 -6.56 1.41 1.00
N PHE A 135 -5.95 1.12 -0.14
CA PHE A 135 -5.53 2.16 -1.06
C PHE A 135 -6.74 2.53 -1.91
N ASP A 136 -7.24 3.75 -1.75
CA ASP A 136 -8.28 4.26 -2.63
C ASP A 136 -7.71 4.40 -4.03
N ARG A 137 -8.49 3.97 -5.03
CA ARG A 137 -8.11 4.15 -6.42
C ARG A 137 -8.05 5.64 -6.69
N ARG A 138 -6.88 6.15 -7.05
CA ARG A 138 -6.75 7.55 -7.46
C ARG A 138 -7.35 7.69 -8.85
N ASP A 139 -8.47 8.40 -8.97
CA ASP A 139 -8.97 8.96 -10.22
C ASP A 139 -7.99 10.03 -10.72
N GLY A 140 -6.80 9.61 -11.17
CA GLY A 140 -5.66 10.54 -11.24
C GLY A 140 -4.54 10.19 -12.20
N GLU A 141 -4.56 9.04 -12.86
CA GLU A 141 -3.88 8.91 -14.14
C GLU A 141 -4.95 8.90 -15.22
N THR A 142 -5.42 10.10 -15.59
CA THR A 142 -5.87 10.32 -16.97
C THR A 142 -4.80 9.66 -17.83
N LYS A 143 -5.10 8.50 -18.44
CA LYS A 143 -4.21 7.89 -19.43
C LYS A 143 -3.72 9.05 -20.27
N MET A 144 -2.42 9.37 -20.21
CA MET A 144 -1.89 10.48 -20.99
C MET A 144 -2.43 10.23 -22.39
N SER A 145 -3.29 11.13 -22.86
CA SER A 145 -3.79 11.02 -24.21
C SER A 145 -2.54 10.94 -25.07
N ASN A 146 -2.37 9.85 -25.81
CA ASN A 146 -1.27 9.72 -26.76
C ASN A 146 -1.31 10.82 -27.84
N ASN A 147 -2.34 11.68 -27.81
CA ASN A 147 -2.38 12.87 -28.62
C ASN A 147 -1.53 13.96 -27.96
N PRO A 148 -0.44 14.40 -28.61
CA PRO A 148 0.25 15.60 -28.17
C PRO A 148 -0.77 16.75 -28.08
N PRO A 149 -0.64 17.65 -27.09
CA PRO A 149 -1.53 18.79 -26.96
C PRO A 149 -1.54 19.56 -28.27
N ALA A 150 -2.73 19.80 -28.83
CA ALA A 150 -2.86 20.53 -30.08
C ALA A 150 -2.14 21.87 -29.97
N ILE A 151 -1.09 22.05 -30.77
CA ILE A 151 -0.36 23.32 -30.87
C ILE A 151 -1.36 24.32 -31.45
N LYS A 152 -1.92 25.18 -30.59
CA LYS A 152 -2.77 26.27 -31.06
C LYS A 152 -1.87 27.25 -31.83
N PRO A 153 -2.17 27.54 -33.11
CA PRO A 153 -1.43 28.56 -33.83
C PRO A 153 -1.54 29.88 -33.08
N LYS A 154 -0.43 30.61 -33.04
CA LYS A 154 -0.35 31.95 -32.45
C LYS A 154 -1.46 32.82 -33.05
N ARG A 155 -2.19 33.55 -32.20
CA ARG A 155 -3.14 34.58 -32.68
C ARG A 155 -2.35 35.57 -33.55
N PRO A 156 -2.76 35.82 -34.81
CA PRO A 156 -2.12 36.83 -35.64
C PRO A 156 -2.25 38.20 -34.95
N GLY A 157 -1.15 38.93 -34.82
CA GLY A 157 -1.11 40.28 -34.21
C GLY A 157 -0.47 40.38 -32.83
N VAL A 158 0.03 39.29 -32.22
CA VAL A 158 0.80 39.38 -30.97
C VAL A 158 2.30 39.37 -31.26
N GLU A 159 2.87 40.57 -31.43
CA GLU A 159 4.33 40.75 -31.42
C GLU A 159 4.89 40.39 -30.05
N LYS A 160 6.01 39.66 -30.03
CA LYS A 160 6.73 39.40 -28.78
C LYS A 160 7.32 40.74 -28.30
N PRO A 161 7.34 41.03 -26.99
CA PRO A 161 8.03 42.20 -26.48
C PRO A 161 9.51 42.13 -26.89
N LYS A 162 10.00 43.22 -27.48
CA LYS A 162 11.39 43.37 -27.92
C LYS A 162 12.24 43.56 -26.67
N VAL A 163 13.15 42.64 -26.41
CA VAL A 163 14.16 42.81 -25.36
C VAL A 163 15.10 43.91 -25.84
N ILE A 164 15.17 45.01 -25.11
CA ILE A 164 16.10 46.12 -25.37
C ILE A 164 17.36 45.79 -24.58
N SER A 165 18.50 45.68 -25.28
CA SER A 165 19.83 45.50 -24.69
C SER A 165 20.52 46.84 -24.47
#